data_AF-A0A6C0JQD7-F1
#
_entry.id   AF-A0A6C0JQD7-F1
#
_cell.length_a   1.000
_cell.length_b   1.000
_cell.length_c   1.000
_cell.angle_alpha   90.00
_cell.angle_beta   90.00
_cell.angle_gamma   90.00
#
_symmetry.space_group_name_H-M   'P 1'
#
loop_
_entity.id
_entity.type
_entity.pdbx_description
1 polymer ?
#
loop_
_entity_poly.entity_id
_entity_poly.type
_entity_poly.pdbx_seq_one_letter_code
_entity_poly.pdbx_strand_id
1 'polypeptide(L)'
;MATYVLDFVTGEYRDSPSHQGCFAFTMYKYYFNIDIRGNVKIKEQNIFVCSGHPNEHGVVKDILVINDNIPIPSYLIETLKTLITYNFIHNSSSIYRCHWICIIETIKKLKQSLKELTENPQKETNIQILLDNSIVKNEILEKQVKDTEQKIENLQTAYFDTLQDDKKIKEENKLLNDKILKLESEIRNRKDIVYINGPEPQTLFSYCGGGSNSGTLSNAQNRMLYNDIKGIYEPEEDE
;
A
#
# COMPACT_ATOMS: atom_id res chain seq x y z
N MET A 1 20.61 -18.97 32.66
CA MET A 1 19.35 -19.62 32.22
C MET A 1 19.26 -19.47 30.72
N ALA A 2 18.96 -20.54 29.97
CA ALA A 2 18.68 -20.42 28.54
C ALA A 2 17.27 -19.80 28.39
N THR A 3 17.22 -18.49 28.14
CA THR A 3 16.00 -17.81 27.73
C THR A 3 15.75 -18.16 26.27
N TYR A 4 14.63 -18.82 25.99
CA TYR A 4 14.26 -19.24 24.63
C TYR A 4 13.52 -18.09 23.91
N VAL A 5 13.81 -17.89 22.62
CA VAL A 5 13.05 -16.98 21.75
C VAL A 5 11.92 -17.70 21.02
N LEU A 6 12.04 -19.02 20.91
CA LEU A 6 10.98 -19.93 20.48
C LEU A 6 11.02 -21.18 21.36
N ASP A 7 9.95 -21.42 22.10
CA ASP A 7 9.70 -22.67 22.81
C ASP A 7 8.28 -23.11 22.46
N PHE A 8 8.17 -24.13 21.62
CA PHE A 8 6.90 -24.54 21.04
C PHE A 8 6.76 -26.05 21.00
N VAL A 9 5.58 -26.52 21.38
CA VAL A 9 5.20 -27.91 21.32
C VAL A 9 4.00 -28.03 20.40
N THR A 10 4.08 -28.88 19.37
CA THR A 10 2.93 -29.16 18.51
C THR A 10 1.79 -29.69 19.38
N GLY A 11 0.60 -29.08 19.23
CA GLY A 11 -0.52 -29.18 20.19
C GLY A 11 -0.98 -30.59 20.57
N GLU A 12 -1.94 -30.65 21.49
CA GLU A 12 -2.48 -31.91 21.98
C GLU A 12 -3.40 -32.59 20.95
N TYR A 13 -3.29 -33.91 20.87
CA TYR A 13 -4.17 -34.71 20.02
C TYR A 13 -5.52 -34.88 20.72
N ARG A 14 -6.62 -34.73 19.97
CA ARG A 14 -7.94 -35.10 20.49
C ARG A 14 -7.96 -36.61 20.74
N ASP A 15 -8.52 -37.01 21.87
CA ASP A 15 -8.80 -38.42 22.15
C ASP A 15 -9.58 -39.03 20.98
N SER A 16 -9.18 -40.24 20.60
CA SER A 16 -9.83 -40.96 19.51
C SER A 16 -11.32 -41.11 19.82
N PRO A 17 -12.24 -40.79 18.88
CA PRO A 17 -13.65 -41.06 19.10
C PRO A 17 -13.85 -42.56 19.33
N SER A 18 -14.79 -42.92 20.21
CA SER A 18 -15.08 -44.28 20.69
C SER A 18 -15.68 -45.20 19.61
N HIS A 19 -15.05 -45.31 18.44
CA HIS A 19 -15.52 -46.14 17.33
C HIS A 19 -14.93 -47.54 17.41
N GLN A 20 -15.81 -48.54 17.31
CA GLN A 20 -15.53 -49.96 17.36
C GLN A 20 -14.60 -50.38 16.22
N GLY A 21 -13.35 -50.68 16.56
CA GLY A 21 -12.32 -51.23 15.66
C GLY A 21 -10.96 -50.62 15.95
N CYS A 22 -10.00 -51.41 16.48
CA CYS A 22 -8.63 -50.95 16.74
C CYS A 22 -7.88 -50.76 15.42
N PHE A 23 -7.98 -49.56 14.87
CA PHE A 23 -7.05 -49.09 13.85
C PHE A 23 -5.90 -48.41 14.56
N ALA A 24 -4.76 -49.09 14.67
CA ALA A 24 -3.54 -48.51 15.22
C ALA A 24 -2.91 -47.59 14.18
N PHE A 25 -2.69 -46.32 14.53
CA PHE A 25 -1.89 -45.40 13.74
C PHE A 25 -0.88 -44.65 14.60
N THR A 26 0.27 -44.32 13.99
CA THR A 26 1.35 -43.59 14.66
C THR A 26 1.25 -42.11 14.34
N MET A 27 1.19 -41.28 15.38
CA MET A 27 1.30 -39.82 15.31
C MET A 27 2.66 -39.35 15.86
N TYR A 28 3.03 -38.11 15.56
CA TYR A 28 4.34 -37.54 15.91
C TYR A 28 4.19 -36.19 16.57
N LYS A 29 4.64 -36.06 17.81
CA LYS A 29 4.69 -34.79 18.52
C LYS A 29 6.09 -34.18 18.40
N TYR A 30 6.19 -32.92 18.02
CA TYR A 30 7.44 -32.20 17.89
C TYR A 30 7.60 -31.13 18.97
N TYR A 31 8.82 -30.99 19.46
CA TYR A 31 9.23 -30.01 20.47
C TYR A 31 10.32 -29.14 19.84
N PHE A 32 10.04 -27.85 19.64
CA PHE A 32 10.95 -26.88 19.03
C PHE A 32 11.46 -25.91 20.08
N ASN A 33 12.78 -25.84 20.22
CA ASN A 33 13.45 -24.91 21.13
C ASN A 33 14.53 -24.15 20.36
N ILE A 34 14.43 -22.83 20.32
CA ILE A 34 15.46 -21.93 19.79
C ILE A 34 15.82 -20.95 20.91
N ASP A 35 17.09 -20.95 21.30
CA ASP A 35 17.58 -20.04 22.34
C ASP A 35 17.95 -18.65 21.81
N ILE A 36 18.18 -17.69 22.72
CA ILE A 36 18.63 -16.33 22.38
C ILE A 36 19.94 -16.27 21.57
N ARG A 37 20.75 -17.32 21.59
CA ARG A 37 22.01 -17.41 20.82
C ARG A 37 21.79 -18.05 19.45
N GLY A 38 20.55 -18.42 19.12
CA GLY A 38 20.20 -19.08 17.87
C GLY A 38 20.53 -20.58 17.83
N ASN A 39 20.84 -21.20 18.96
CA ASN A 39 20.98 -22.66 19.03
C ASN A 39 19.60 -23.30 18.91
N VAL A 40 19.51 -24.36 18.12
CA VAL A 40 18.26 -25.03 17.79
C VAL A 40 18.28 -26.43 18.36
N LYS A 41 17.23 -26.80 19.08
CA LYS A 41 16.95 -28.18 19.49
C LYS A 41 15.53 -28.54 19.08
N ILE A 42 15.40 -29.61 18.30
CA ILE A 42 14.11 -30.17 17.91
C ILE A 42 14.07 -31.64 18.36
N LYS A 43 12.98 -32.02 19.02
CA LYS A 43 12.73 -33.39 19.44
C LYS A 43 11.44 -33.94 18.82
N GLU A 44 11.40 -35.24 18.60
CA GLU A 44 10.24 -35.99 18.12
C GLU A 44 9.82 -37.02 19.16
N GLN A 45 8.51 -37.20 19.33
CA GLN A 45 7.94 -38.28 20.12
C GLN A 45 6.86 -38.99 19.32
N ASN A 46 7.02 -40.30 19.16
CA ASN A 46 6.00 -41.14 18.55
C ASN A 46 4.86 -41.36 19.55
N ILE A 47 3.63 -41.33 19.06
CA ILE A 47 2.44 -41.62 19.84
C ILE A 47 1.65 -42.67 19.08
N PHE A 48 1.46 -43.84 19.68
CA PHE A 48 0.63 -44.89 19.12
C PHE A 48 -0.79 -44.69 19.63
N VAL A 49 -1.71 -44.44 18.69
CA VAL A 49 -3.13 -44.23 18.98
C VAL A 49 -3.87 -45.48 18.54
N CYS A 50 -4.55 -46.15 19.48
CA CYS A 50 -5.53 -47.21 19.20
C CYS A 50 -6.86 -46.82 19.85
N SER A 51 -7.96 -47.03 19.14
CA SER A 51 -9.31 -46.76 19.65
C SER A 51 -9.63 -47.65 20.86
N GLY A 52 -10.18 -47.07 21.91
CA GLY A 52 -10.56 -47.79 23.13
C GLY A 52 -9.40 -48.13 24.08
N HIS A 53 -8.18 -47.67 23.78
CA HIS A 53 -7.00 -47.83 24.65
C HIS A 53 -6.35 -46.48 24.95
N PRO A 54 -5.70 -46.31 26.11
CA PRO A 54 -4.83 -45.17 26.35
C PRO A 54 -3.73 -45.07 25.30
N ASN A 55 -3.38 -43.85 24.89
CA ASN A 55 -2.29 -43.63 23.94
C ASN A 55 -0.96 -44.12 24.53
N GLU A 56 -0.19 -44.88 23.74
CA GLU A 56 1.17 -45.26 24.12
C GLU A 56 2.17 -44.22 23.60
N HIS A 57 2.94 -43.65 24.52
CA HIS A 57 3.94 -42.64 24.20
C HIS A 57 5.31 -43.29 24.06
N GLY A 58 5.89 -43.17 22.87
CA GLY A 58 7.28 -43.54 22.63
C GLY A 58 8.26 -42.61 23.34
N VAL A 59 9.53 -43.03 23.35
CA VAL A 59 10.63 -42.22 23.87
C VAL A 59 10.82 -40.96 23.02
N VAL A 60 11.02 -39.82 23.68
CA VAL A 60 11.37 -38.57 23.02
C VAL A 60 12.80 -38.65 22.48
N LYS A 61 12.98 -38.40 21.19
CA LYS A 61 14.29 -38.47 20.50
C LYS A 61 14.68 -37.10 19.97
N ASP A 62 15.96 -36.75 20.11
CA ASP A 62 16.51 -35.56 19.47
C ASP A 62 16.63 -35.81 17.96
N ILE A 63 15.98 -34.99 17.14
CA ILE A 63 15.98 -35.11 15.66
C ILE A 63 16.84 -34.03 14.99
N LEU A 64 17.01 -32.88 15.65
CA LEU A 64 17.90 -31.83 15.21
C LEU A 64 18.52 -31.16 16.43
N VAL A 65 19.85 -31.02 16.42
CA VAL A 65 20.59 -30.24 17.41
C VAL A 65 21.63 -29.42 16.66
N ILE A 66 21.50 -28.09 16.69
CA ILE A 66 22.44 -27.15 16.10
C ILE A 66 22.94 -26.22 17.20
N ASN A 67 24.24 -26.31 17.50
CA ASN A 67 24.91 -25.56 18.56
C ASN A 67 26.08 -24.74 17.99
N ASP A 68 25.78 -23.85 17.05
CA ASP A 68 26.78 -23.00 16.38
C ASP A 68 26.84 -21.57 16.96
N ASN A 69 25.94 -21.22 17.89
CA ASN A 69 25.77 -19.87 18.44
C ASN A 69 25.59 -18.76 17.38
N ILE A 70 25.06 -19.10 16.21
CA ILE A 70 24.75 -18.13 15.17
C ILE A 70 23.32 -17.61 15.38
N PRO A 71 23.13 -16.33 15.76
CA PRO A 71 21.81 -15.80 16.05
C PRO A 71 20.87 -15.88 14.84
N ILE A 72 19.61 -16.23 15.08
CA ILE A 72 18.56 -16.15 14.05
C ILE A 72 17.86 -14.79 14.19
N PRO A 73 17.79 -13.97 13.13
CA PRO A 73 17.07 -12.70 13.16
C PRO A 73 15.63 -12.84 13.65
N SER A 74 15.16 -11.87 14.44
CA SER A 74 13.84 -11.90 15.08
C SER A 74 12.68 -12.03 14.09
N TYR A 75 12.75 -11.34 12.94
CA TYR A 75 11.71 -11.44 11.90
C TYR A 75 11.58 -12.87 11.33
N LEU A 76 12.69 -13.62 11.25
CA LEU A 76 12.66 -15.03 10.84
C LEU A 76 12.13 -15.93 11.94
N ILE A 77 12.40 -15.62 13.22
CA ILE A 77 11.77 -16.31 14.35
C ILE A 77 10.25 -16.14 14.32
N GLU A 78 9.72 -14.95 14.05
CA GLU A 78 8.27 -14.73 13.91
C GLU A 78 7.68 -15.48 12.70
N THR A 79 8.42 -15.55 11.60
CA THR A 79 8.02 -16.36 10.44
C THR A 79 7.97 -17.85 10.79
N LEU A 80 8.97 -18.36 11.51
CA LEU A 80 9.00 -19.75 11.99
C LEU A 80 7.85 -20.03 12.96
N LYS A 81 7.55 -19.10 13.89
CA LYS A 81 6.38 -19.21 14.76
C LYS A 81 5.10 -19.38 13.96
N THR A 82 4.90 -18.56 12.93
CA THR A 82 3.72 -18.61 12.07
C THR A 82 3.64 -19.95 11.33
N LEU A 83 4.75 -20.42 10.76
CA LEU A 83 4.81 -21.69 10.04
C LEU A 83 4.53 -22.89 10.97
N ILE A 84 5.08 -22.86 12.17
CA ILE A 84 4.93 -23.93 13.17
C ILE A 84 3.54 -23.91 13.83
N THR A 85 2.93 -22.74 13.98
CA THR A 85 1.57 -22.60 14.55
C THR A 85 0.48 -22.77 13.51
N TYR A 86 0.83 -22.87 12.22
CA TYR A 86 -0.13 -23.05 11.16
C TYR A 86 -0.86 -24.39 11.32
N ASN A 87 -2.05 -24.33 11.92
CA ASN A 87 -2.91 -25.47 12.11
C ASN A 87 -3.40 -25.96 10.74
N PHE A 88 -2.85 -27.09 10.28
CA PHE A 88 -3.54 -27.92 9.30
C PHE A 88 -4.80 -28.48 9.96
N ILE A 89 -5.89 -27.71 9.86
CA ILE A 89 -7.22 -28.20 10.16
C ILE A 89 -7.53 -29.24 9.07
N HIS A 90 -7.62 -30.52 9.46
CA HIS A 90 -8.16 -31.69 8.72
C HIS A 90 -7.19 -32.74 8.12
N ASN A 91 -7.18 -33.91 8.78
CA ASN A 91 -7.48 -35.24 8.22
C ASN A 91 -6.48 -36.07 7.37
N SER A 92 -5.16 -35.97 7.54
CA SER A 92 -4.33 -37.17 7.27
C SER A 92 -2.99 -37.18 8.00
N SER A 93 -2.70 -38.28 8.70
CA SER A 93 -1.47 -38.50 9.48
C SER A 93 -0.20 -38.53 8.63
N SER A 94 -0.30 -38.84 7.33
CA SER A 94 0.84 -38.88 6.41
C SER A 94 1.31 -37.50 5.94
N ILE A 95 0.39 -36.55 5.72
CA ILE A 95 0.73 -35.18 5.30
C ILE A 95 1.38 -34.40 6.45
N TYR A 96 0.98 -34.71 7.69
CA TYR A 96 1.48 -34.02 8.90
C TYR A 96 2.99 -34.20 9.09
N ARG A 97 3.51 -35.43 8.96
CA ARG A 97 4.95 -35.69 9.12
C ARG A 97 5.78 -35.00 8.04
N CYS A 98 5.31 -35.01 6.78
CA CYS A 98 6.01 -34.36 5.68
C CYS A 98 6.14 -32.85 5.91
N HIS A 99 5.09 -32.19 6.42
CA HIS A 99 5.15 -30.77 6.77
C HIS A 99 6.23 -30.46 7.80
N TRP A 100 6.30 -31.23 8.90
CA TRP A 100 7.33 -31.02 9.93
C TRP A 100 8.74 -31.29 9.42
N ILE A 101 8.91 -32.32 8.57
CA ILE A 101 10.19 -32.55 7.88
C ILE A 101 10.57 -31.32 7.04
N CYS A 102 9.64 -30.73 6.29
CA CYS A 102 9.91 -29.50 5.53
C CYS A 102 10.30 -28.30 6.41
N ILE A 103 9.67 -28.14 7.58
CA ILE A 103 10.06 -27.10 8.55
C ILE A 103 11.48 -27.34 9.06
N ILE A 104 11.80 -28.58 9.46
CA ILE A 104 13.14 -28.96 9.95
C ILE A 104 14.20 -28.69 8.88
N GLU A 105 13.95 -29.08 7.64
CA GLU A 105 14.87 -28.83 6.51
C GLU A 105 15.01 -27.33 6.21
N THR A 106 13.93 -26.55 6.32
CA THR A 106 13.99 -25.09 6.20
C THR A 106 14.89 -24.49 7.27
N ILE A 107 14.78 -24.94 8.52
CA ILE A 107 15.63 -24.47 9.62
C ILE A 107 17.10 -24.82 9.36
N LYS A 108 17.40 -26.04 8.90
CA LYS A 108 18.78 -26.43 8.53
C LYS A 108 19.36 -25.53 7.45
N LYS A 109 18.61 -25.32 6.35
CA LYS A 109 19.04 -24.45 5.25
C LYS A 109 19.25 -23.02 5.72
N LEU A 110 18.32 -22.49 6.52
CA LEU A 110 18.45 -21.17 7.11
C LEU A 110 19.75 -21.02 7.91
N LYS A 111 20.02 -21.97 8.83
CA LYS A 111 21.22 -21.96 9.66
C LYS A 111 22.50 -22.04 8.80
N GLN A 112 22.49 -22.89 7.79
CA GLN A 112 23.60 -23.02 6.86
C GLN A 112 23.85 -21.71 6.09
N SER A 113 22.82 -21.06 5.56
CA SER A 113 22.96 -19.78 4.86
C SER A 113 23.45 -18.65 5.79
N LEU A 114 22.97 -18.60 7.03
CA LEU A 114 23.47 -17.64 8.02
C LEU A 114 24.94 -17.89 8.37
N LYS A 115 25.34 -19.15 8.45
CA LYS A 115 26.73 -19.55 8.68
C LYS A 115 27.64 -19.13 7.52
N GLU A 116 27.23 -19.40 6.29
CA GLU A 116 27.96 -18.97 5.09
C GLU A 116 28.13 -17.44 5.02
N LEU A 117 27.09 -16.68 5.39
CA LEU A 117 27.17 -15.22 5.49
C LEU A 117 28.12 -14.74 6.59
N THR A 118 28.24 -15.49 7.69
CA THR A 118 29.12 -15.15 8.81
C THR A 118 30.58 -15.49 8.50
N GLU A 119 30.83 -16.63 7.86
CA GLU A 119 32.17 -17.14 7.53
C GLU A 119 32.76 -16.46 6.29
N ASN A 120 31.93 -15.95 5.39
CA ASN A 120 32.37 -15.32 4.15
C ASN A 120 31.60 -14.01 3.92
N PRO A 121 32.00 -12.90 4.59
CA PRO A 121 31.35 -11.60 4.49
C PRO A 121 31.66 -10.90 3.14
N GLN A 122 31.59 -11.62 2.01
CA GLN A 122 31.77 -11.09 0.64
C GLN A 122 30.69 -10.07 0.19
N LYS A 123 30.09 -9.34 1.14
CA LYS A 123 29.12 -8.28 0.89
C LYS A 123 29.35 -7.02 1.72
N GLU A 124 30.46 -6.87 2.44
CA GLU A 124 30.72 -5.61 3.15
C GLU A 124 30.92 -4.45 2.16
N THR A 125 31.63 -4.69 1.05
CA THR A 125 31.75 -3.73 -0.07
C THR A 125 30.41 -3.45 -0.75
N ASN A 126 29.55 -4.47 -0.93
CA ASN A 126 28.24 -4.29 -1.56
C ASN A 126 27.24 -3.57 -0.64
N ILE A 127 27.29 -3.80 0.68
CA ILE A 127 26.44 -3.10 1.65
C ILE A 127 26.88 -1.64 1.77
N GLN A 128 28.19 -1.37 1.81
CA GLN A 128 28.70 0.00 1.82
C GLN A 128 28.30 0.75 0.54
N ILE A 129 28.45 0.14 -0.63
CA ILE A 129 28.00 0.73 -1.91
C ILE A 129 26.49 0.98 -1.91
N LEU A 130 25.68 0.06 -1.37
CA LEU A 130 24.23 0.27 -1.25
C LEU A 130 23.88 1.40 -0.28
N LEU A 131 24.63 1.54 0.81
CA LEU A 131 24.43 2.60 1.79
C LEU A 131 24.81 3.96 1.19
N ASP A 132 25.96 4.06 0.53
CA ASP A 132 26.43 5.27 -0.14
C ASP A 132 25.44 5.71 -1.22
N ASN A 133 24.93 4.77 -2.03
CA ASN A 133 23.89 5.05 -3.03
C ASN A 133 22.58 5.54 -2.38
N SER A 134 22.21 5.00 -1.22
CA SER A 134 21.02 5.43 -0.49
C SER A 134 21.17 6.84 0.09
N ILE A 135 22.35 7.20 0.57
CA ILE A 135 22.65 8.54 1.08
C ILE A 135 22.52 9.56 -0.05
N VAL A 136 23.17 9.30 -1.19
CA VAL A 136 23.09 10.18 -2.38
C VAL A 136 21.64 10.34 -2.85
N LYS A 137 20.85 9.26 -2.87
CA LYS A 137 19.44 9.33 -3.25
C LYS A 137 18.63 10.19 -2.28
N ASN A 138 18.89 10.09 -0.97
CA ASN A 138 18.21 10.90 0.04
C ASN A 138 18.56 12.38 -0.10
N GLU A 139 19.83 12.73 -0.35
CA GLU A 139 20.23 14.12 -0.60
C GLU A 139 19.53 14.71 -1.84
N ILE A 140 19.38 13.93 -2.91
CA ILE A 140 18.64 14.35 -4.10
C ILE A 140 17.16 14.57 -3.78
N LEU A 141 16.54 13.66 -3.01
CA LEU A 141 15.13 13.77 -2.62
C LEU A 141 14.89 14.97 -1.71
N GLU A 142 15.77 15.24 -0.73
CA GLU A 142 15.69 16.44 0.12
C GLU A 142 15.76 17.73 -0.70
N LYS A 143 16.64 17.77 -1.72
CA LYS A 143 16.71 18.91 -2.64
C LYS A 143 15.42 19.07 -3.44
N GLN A 144 14.86 17.97 -3.97
CA GLN A 144 13.60 18.00 -4.71
C GLN A 144 12.42 18.44 -3.84
N VAL A 145 12.37 18.03 -2.58
CA VAL A 145 11.36 18.47 -1.61
C VAL A 145 11.46 19.98 -1.42
N LYS A 146 12.67 20.49 -1.15
CA LYS A 146 12.90 21.93 -0.96
C LYS A 146 12.53 22.77 -2.19
N ASP A 147 12.89 22.30 -3.38
CA ASP A 147 12.51 22.97 -4.64
C ASP A 147 10.98 22.98 -4.84
N THR A 148 10.29 21.93 -4.40
CA THR A 148 8.83 21.83 -4.49
C THR A 148 8.14 22.72 -3.46
N GLU A 149 8.65 22.79 -2.23
CA GLU A 149 8.19 23.71 -1.19
C GLU A 149 8.28 25.17 -1.66
N GLN A 150 9.40 25.57 -2.26
CA GLN A 150 9.56 26.92 -2.80
C GLN A 150 8.54 27.22 -3.91
N LYS A 151 8.26 26.23 -4.79
CA LYS A 151 7.24 26.39 -5.83
C LYS A 151 5.84 26.56 -5.22
N ILE A 152 5.52 25.83 -4.17
CA ILE A 152 4.24 25.95 -3.46
C ILE A 152 4.12 27.35 -2.85
N GLU A 153 5.15 27.86 -2.19
CA GLU A 153 5.16 29.20 -1.60
C GLU A 153 4.95 30.29 -2.66
N ASN A 154 5.63 30.17 -3.80
CA ASN A 154 5.47 31.11 -4.92
C ASN A 154 4.04 31.05 -5.50
N LEU A 155 3.45 29.86 -5.63
CA LEU A 155 2.08 29.68 -6.10
C LEU A 155 1.06 30.24 -5.11
N GLN A 156 1.27 30.04 -3.80
CA GLN A 156 0.41 30.60 -2.76
C GLN A 156 0.43 32.12 -2.77
N THR A 157 1.60 32.73 -2.97
CA THR A 157 1.76 34.17 -3.09
C THR A 157 0.99 34.70 -4.31
N ALA A 158 1.21 34.11 -5.48
CA ALA A 158 0.50 34.50 -6.71
C ALA A 158 -1.02 34.31 -6.61
N TYR A 159 -1.48 33.27 -5.91
CA TYR A 159 -2.90 33.05 -5.65
C TYR A 159 -3.49 34.14 -4.75
N PHE A 160 -2.73 34.62 -3.76
CA PHE A 160 -3.19 35.70 -2.90
C PHE A 160 -3.26 37.04 -3.63
N ASP A 161 -2.28 37.33 -4.49
CA ASP A 161 -2.27 38.53 -5.33
C ASP A 161 -3.49 38.55 -6.29
N THR A 162 -3.75 37.44 -6.97
CA THR A 162 -4.92 37.30 -7.85
C THR A 162 -6.24 37.47 -7.09
N LEU A 163 -6.35 36.96 -5.86
CA LEU A 163 -7.51 37.19 -4.99
C LEU A 163 -7.70 38.67 -4.61
N GLN A 164 -6.63 39.43 -4.45
CA GLN A 164 -6.73 40.87 -4.21
C GLN A 164 -7.19 41.63 -5.46
N ASP A 165 -6.63 41.28 -6.62
CA ASP A 165 -7.05 41.86 -7.91
C ASP A 165 -8.54 41.59 -8.17
N ASP A 166 -9.01 40.38 -7.90
CA ASP A 166 -10.43 40.00 -8.03
C ASP A 166 -11.36 40.83 -7.13
N LYS A 167 -10.93 41.15 -5.90
CA LYS A 167 -11.68 42.02 -4.99
C LYS A 167 -11.75 43.44 -5.56
N LYS A 168 -10.63 43.97 -6.06
CA LYS A 168 -10.57 45.30 -6.65
C LYS A 168 -11.49 45.40 -7.88
N ILE A 169 -11.47 44.42 -8.76
CA ILE A 169 -12.36 44.35 -9.94
C ILE A 169 -13.83 44.31 -9.52
N LYS A 170 -14.19 43.55 -8.47
CA LYS A 170 -15.56 43.52 -7.94
C LYS A 170 -16.02 44.89 -7.41
N GLU A 171 -15.15 45.61 -6.73
CA GLU A 171 -15.44 46.97 -6.25
C GLU A 171 -15.61 47.96 -7.40
N GLU A 172 -14.72 47.92 -8.40
CA GLU A 172 -14.80 48.74 -9.61
C GLU A 172 -16.08 48.45 -10.40
N ASN A 173 -16.45 47.16 -10.57
CA ASN A 173 -17.69 46.75 -11.24
C ASN A 173 -18.94 47.24 -10.49
N LYS A 174 -18.93 47.21 -9.15
CA LYS A 174 -20.03 47.75 -8.35
C LYS A 174 -20.19 49.26 -8.59
N LEU A 175 -19.09 50.00 -8.55
CA LEU A 175 -19.09 51.44 -8.82
C LEU A 175 -19.60 51.76 -10.23
N LEU A 176 -19.21 50.95 -11.22
CA LEU A 176 -19.64 51.12 -12.61
C LEU A 176 -21.14 50.87 -12.76
N ASN A 177 -21.65 49.79 -12.15
CA ASN A 177 -23.08 49.48 -12.15
C ASN A 177 -23.92 50.58 -11.49
N ASP A 178 -23.45 51.13 -10.36
CA ASP A 178 -24.14 52.23 -9.69
C ASP A 178 -24.20 53.48 -10.59
N LYS A 179 -23.12 53.77 -11.34
CA LYS A 179 -23.09 54.87 -12.34
C LYS A 179 -24.05 54.61 -13.50
N ILE A 180 -24.11 53.38 -14.02
CA ILE A 180 -25.03 52.98 -15.09
C ILE A 180 -26.47 53.17 -14.64
N LEU A 181 -26.85 52.65 -13.47
CA LEU A 181 -28.20 52.80 -12.91
C LEU A 181 -28.60 54.27 -12.76
N LYS A 182 -27.67 55.11 -12.32
CA LYS A 182 -27.90 56.56 -12.21
C LYS A 182 -28.14 57.19 -13.58
N LEU A 183 -27.30 56.91 -14.58
CA LEU A 183 -27.46 57.41 -15.94
C LEU A 183 -28.78 56.94 -16.57
N GLU A 184 -29.17 55.67 -16.41
CA GLU A 184 -30.45 55.17 -16.89
C GLU A 184 -31.64 55.88 -16.22
N SER A 185 -31.53 56.21 -14.94
CA SER A 185 -32.56 56.97 -14.23
C SER A 185 -32.66 58.41 -14.75
N GLU A 186 -31.52 59.05 -15.07
CA GLU A 186 -31.47 60.39 -15.64
C GLU A 186 -32.03 60.43 -17.07
N ILE A 187 -31.73 59.42 -17.89
CA ILE A 187 -32.29 59.26 -19.25
C ILE A 187 -33.82 59.09 -19.17
N ARG A 188 -34.32 58.19 -18.30
CA ARG A 188 -35.76 57.97 -18.11
C ARG A 188 -36.51 59.25 -17.69
N ASN A 189 -35.86 60.16 -16.97
CA ASN A 189 -36.46 61.38 -16.45
C ASN A 189 -36.35 62.58 -17.40
N ARG A 190 -35.61 62.49 -18.52
CA ARG A 190 -35.58 63.54 -19.54
C ARG A 190 -36.80 63.43 -20.44
N LYS A 191 -37.71 64.41 -20.33
CA LYS A 191 -38.93 64.52 -21.16
C LYS A 191 -38.68 64.99 -22.60
N ASP A 192 -37.44 65.32 -22.95
CA ASP A 192 -37.07 65.89 -24.26
C ASP A 192 -36.54 64.85 -25.26
N ILE A 193 -36.56 63.56 -24.91
CA ILE A 193 -36.10 62.49 -25.81
C ILE A 193 -37.25 62.09 -26.73
N VAL A 194 -37.25 62.66 -27.94
CA VAL A 194 -38.06 62.18 -29.05
C VAL A 194 -37.52 60.82 -29.48
N TYR A 195 -38.27 59.75 -29.22
CA TYR A 195 -38.05 58.47 -29.89
C TYR A 195 -38.28 58.67 -31.40
N ILE A 196 -37.20 58.82 -32.16
CA ILE A 196 -37.26 58.63 -33.61
C ILE A 196 -37.43 57.13 -33.81
N ASN A 197 -38.66 56.70 -34.11
CA ASN A 197 -38.94 55.36 -34.65
C ASN A 197 -38.26 55.24 -36.02
N GLY A 198 -36.94 55.10 -36.03
CA GLY A 198 -36.24 54.50 -37.16
C GLY A 198 -36.62 53.02 -37.22
N PRO A 199 -36.70 52.42 -38.42
CA PRO A 199 -37.00 50.99 -38.55
C PRO A 199 -36.02 50.18 -37.68
N GLU A 200 -36.56 49.19 -36.98
CA GLU A 200 -35.78 48.25 -36.17
C GLU A 200 -34.54 47.79 -36.96
N PRO A 201 -33.33 47.83 -36.38
CA PRO A 201 -32.22 47.12 -36.99
C PRO A 201 -32.63 45.65 -37.06
N GLN A 202 -32.73 45.12 -38.28
CA GLN A 202 -33.00 43.70 -38.50
C GLN A 202 -31.87 42.90 -37.84
N THR A 203 -32.13 42.40 -36.63
CA THR A 203 -31.31 41.37 -36.01
C THR A 203 -31.52 40.10 -36.81
N LEU A 204 -30.44 39.64 -37.47
CA LEU A 204 -30.44 38.49 -38.38
C LEU A 204 -30.65 37.12 -37.69
N PHE A 205 -31.03 37.07 -36.41
CA PHE A 205 -31.22 35.82 -35.68
C PHE A 205 -32.42 35.88 -34.75
N SER A 206 -33.59 35.59 -35.33
CA SER A 206 -34.73 35.04 -34.63
C SER A 206 -34.92 33.61 -35.13
N TYR A 207 -34.62 32.60 -34.31
CA TYR A 207 -35.47 31.40 -34.13
C TYR A 207 -34.86 30.47 -33.05
N CYS A 208 -35.65 30.32 -31.99
CA CYS A 208 -35.92 29.18 -31.10
C CYS A 208 -34.97 27.96 -31.01
N GLY A 209 -34.88 27.45 -29.78
CA GLY A 209 -34.88 26.01 -29.51
C GLY A 209 -33.55 25.45 -29.01
N GLY A 210 -33.60 24.61 -27.97
CA GLY A 210 -32.42 24.02 -27.36
C GLY A 210 -31.60 23.14 -28.31
N GLY A 211 -30.31 23.05 -28.02
CA GLY A 211 -29.39 22.08 -28.63
C GLY A 211 -28.38 22.70 -29.60
N SER A 212 -27.11 22.32 -29.42
CA SER A 212 -26.00 22.48 -30.36
C SER A 212 -25.47 23.90 -30.58
N ASN A 213 -24.56 24.34 -29.70
CA ASN A 213 -23.55 25.32 -30.09
C ASN A 213 -22.55 24.63 -31.03
N SER A 214 -22.84 24.69 -32.32
CA SER A 214 -21.86 24.52 -33.38
C SER A 214 -20.90 25.72 -33.32
N GLY A 215 -19.89 25.63 -32.47
CA GLY A 215 -18.75 26.53 -32.48
C GLY A 215 -18.02 26.39 -33.81
N THR A 216 -18.05 27.43 -34.62
CA THR A 216 -17.20 27.57 -35.79
C THR A 216 -15.73 27.41 -35.37
N LEU A 217 -15.00 26.55 -36.08
CA LEU A 217 -13.65 26.07 -35.76
C LEU A 217 -12.56 27.16 -35.65
N SER A 218 -12.86 28.43 -35.94
CA SER A 218 -11.85 29.46 -36.16
C SER A 218 -11.56 30.39 -34.98
N ASN A 219 -12.32 30.37 -33.87
CA ASN A 219 -12.17 31.38 -32.80
C ASN A 219 -11.95 30.83 -31.37
N ALA A 220 -11.70 29.53 -31.18
CA ALA A 220 -11.41 28.96 -29.86
C ALA A 220 -9.91 28.61 -29.70
N GLN A 221 -9.09 29.58 -29.33
CA GLN A 221 -7.65 29.40 -29.03
C GLN A 221 -7.38 28.71 -27.66
N ASN A 222 -8.31 27.94 -27.11
CA ASN A 222 -8.13 27.16 -25.88
C ASN A 222 -8.93 25.85 -25.99
N ARG A 223 -8.37 24.80 -26.59
CA ARG A 223 -9.01 23.49 -26.76
C ARG A 223 -8.71 22.55 -25.61
N MET A 224 -9.12 22.90 -24.40
CA MET A 224 -9.06 21.97 -23.26
C MET A 224 -10.40 21.22 -23.16
N LEU A 225 -10.40 19.92 -23.47
CA LEU A 225 -11.56 19.03 -23.41
C LEU A 225 -11.48 18.14 -22.16
N TYR A 226 -12.60 17.84 -21.50
CA TYR A 226 -12.63 16.95 -20.33
C TYR A 226 -13.20 15.57 -20.70
N ASN A 227 -12.54 14.49 -20.22
CA ASN A 227 -13.02 13.10 -20.31
C ASN A 227 -12.77 12.38 -18.97
N ASP A 228 -13.73 11.57 -18.51
CA ASP A 228 -13.66 10.86 -17.22
C ASP A 228 -12.46 9.90 -17.06
N ILE A 229 -11.88 9.43 -18.17
CA ILE A 229 -10.72 8.54 -18.18
C ILE A 229 -9.41 9.34 -18.24
N LYS A 230 -9.38 10.47 -18.96
CA LYS A 230 -8.14 11.21 -19.28
C LYS A 230 -8.00 12.55 -18.54
N GLY A 231 -9.04 13.03 -17.85
CA GLY A 231 -9.08 14.38 -17.30
C GLY A 231 -9.20 15.43 -18.39
N ILE A 232 -8.68 16.63 -18.13
CA ILE A 232 -8.64 17.73 -19.10
C ILE A 232 -7.45 17.52 -20.04
N TYR A 233 -7.68 17.47 -21.35
CA TYR A 233 -6.68 17.22 -22.39
C TYR A 233 -6.86 18.12 -23.61
N GLU A 234 -5.78 18.39 -24.34
CA GLU A 234 -5.84 19.00 -25.66
C GLU A 234 -6.01 17.90 -26.73
N PRO A 235 -6.99 18.04 -27.66
CA PRO A 235 -7.14 17.09 -28.75
C PRO A 235 -5.98 17.25 -29.74
N GLU A 236 -5.32 16.14 -30.08
CA GLU A 236 -4.30 16.11 -31.14
C GLU A 236 -4.95 16.54 -32.47
N GLU A 237 -4.29 17.43 -33.21
CA GLU A 237 -4.72 17.81 -34.55
C GLU A 237 -4.44 16.63 -35.48
N ASP A 238 -5.50 16.01 -35.99
CA ASP A 238 -5.39 15.00 -37.04
C ASP A 238 -4.75 15.65 -38.28
N GLU A 239 -3.57 15.15 -38.71
CA GLU A 239 -2.90 15.51 -39.98
C GLU A 239 -3.73 15.12 -41.22
#